data_AF-A0A936AH78-F1
#
_entry.id   AF-A0A936AH78-F1
#
_cell.length_a   1.000
_cell.length_b   1.000
_cell.length_c   1.000
_cell.angle_alpha   90.00
_cell.angle_beta   90.00
_cell.angle_gamma   90.00
#
_symmetry.space_group_name_H-M   'P 1'
#
loop_
_entity.id
_entity.type
_entity.pdbx_description
1 polymer ?
#
loop_
_entity_poly.entity_id
_entity_poly.type
_entity_poly.pdbx_seq_one_letter_code
_entity_poly.pdbx_strand_id
1 'polypeptide(L)' 'MKDFLRNDLNKRIALFFDHQMNQDDELEFLKQIQSNPAGHQAFLKEKSIREKIKENLYKPTRSNILADQIKDRIKKYPGQ' A
#
# COMPACT_ATOMS: atom_id res chain seq x y z
N MET A 1 0.99 -23.32 -18.62
CA MET A 1 0.10 -22.19 -18.98
C MET A 1 -0.69 -21.64 -17.79
N LYS A 2 -1.22 -22.46 -16.87
CA LYS A 2 -1.96 -21.97 -15.67
C LYS A 2 -1.10 -21.12 -14.72
N ASP A 3 0.21 -21.39 -14.64
CA ASP A 3 1.13 -20.70 -13.72
C ASP A 3 1.44 -19.27 -14.15
N PHE A 4 1.47 -19.00 -15.47
CA PHE A 4 1.65 -17.65 -16.01
C PHE A 4 0.45 -16.75 -15.67
N LEU A 5 -0.77 -17.25 -15.85
CA LEU A 5 -2.00 -16.52 -15.50
C LEU A 5 -2.10 -16.23 -14.00
N ARG A 6 -1.67 -17.17 -13.15
CA ARG A 6 -1.63 -16.97 -11.70
C ARG A 6 -0.58 -15.91 -11.32
N ASN A 7 0.59 -15.94 -11.95
CA ASN A 7 1.64 -14.95 -11.71
C ASN A 7 1.23 -13.54 -12.16
N ASP A 8 0.56 -13.40 -13.30
CA ASP A 8 0.10 -12.10 -13.77
C ASP A 8 -1.06 -11.55 -12.91
N LEU A 9 -1.93 -12.42 -12.40
CA LEU A 9 -2.95 -12.01 -11.42
C LEU A 9 -2.32 -11.50 -10.12
N ASN A 10 -1.32 -12.19 -9.60
CA ASN A 10 -0.60 -11.77 -8.40
C ASN A 10 0.10 -10.42 -8.60
N LYS A 11 0.71 -10.19 -9.77
CA LYS A 11 1.31 -8.89 -10.12
C LYS A 11 0.27 -7.78 -10.13
N ARG A 12 -0.90 -8.01 -10.74
CA ARG A 12 -1.99 -7.01 -10.76
C ARG A 12 -2.54 -6.74 -9.36
N ILE A 13 -2.69 -7.76 -8.52
CA ILE A 13 -3.06 -7.57 -7.11
C ILE A 13 -2.02 -6.69 -6.39
N ALA A 14 -0.72 -6.91 -6.62
CA ALA A 14 0.34 -6.09 -6.02
C ALA A 14 0.27 -4.63 -6.50
N LEU A 15 0.17 -4.40 -7.82
CA LEU A 15 0.03 -3.07 -8.42
C LEU A 15 -1.19 -2.31 -7.87
N PHE A 16 -2.31 -3.00 -7.64
CA PHE A 16 -3.50 -2.43 -7.00
C PHE A 16 -3.20 -1.94 -5.58
N PHE A 17 -2.59 -2.80 -4.74
CA PHE A 17 -2.28 -2.43 -3.35
C PHE A 17 -1.15 -1.40 -3.22
N ASP A 18 -0.28 -1.31 -4.21
CA ASP A 18 0.79 -0.31 -4.28
C ASP A 18 0.31 1.01 -4.92
N HIS A 19 -0.98 1.12 -5.25
CA HIS A 19 -1.60 2.27 -5.92
C HIS A 19 -0.88 2.68 -7.21
N GLN A 20 -0.41 1.67 -7.96
CA GLN A 20 0.31 1.85 -9.24
C GLN A 20 -0.61 1.66 -10.46
N MET A 21 -1.91 1.54 -10.24
CA MET A 21 -2.92 1.50 -11.30
C MET A 21 -3.54 2.89 -11.50
N ASN A 22 -3.96 3.19 -12.72
CA ASN A 22 -4.88 4.30 -12.94
C ASN A 22 -6.31 3.91 -12.48
N GLN A 23 -7.19 4.90 -12.39
CA GLN A 23 -8.53 4.71 -11.84
C GLN A 23 -9.41 3.78 -12.69
N ASP A 24 -9.24 3.79 -14.01
CA ASP A 24 -10.01 2.95 -14.93
C ASP A 24 -9.56 1.47 -14.82
N ASP A 25 -8.25 1.23 -14.78
CA ASP A 25 -7.64 -0.08 -14.59
C ASP A 25 -8.00 -0.67 -13.23
N GLU A 26 -8.08 0.16 -12.19
CA GLU A 26 -8.48 -0.24 -10.85
C GLU A 26 -9.92 -0.78 -10.85
N LEU A 27 -10.85 -0.04 -11.46
CA LEU A 27 -12.25 -0.44 -11.60
C LEU A 27 -12.40 -1.71 -12.42
N GLU A 28 -11.67 -1.82 -13.54
CA GLU A 28 -11.70 -3.02 -14.37
C GLU A 28 -11.16 -4.23 -13.61
N PHE A 29 -10.02 -4.06 -12.92
CA PHE A 29 -9.43 -5.09 -12.09
C PHE A 29 -10.42 -5.56 -11.03
N LEU A 30 -11.05 -4.65 -10.27
CA LEU A 30 -12.05 -4.99 -9.25
C LEU A 30 -13.22 -5.82 -9.82
N LYS A 31 -13.71 -5.49 -11.01
CA LYS A 31 -14.74 -6.29 -11.70
C LYS A 31 -14.24 -7.69 -12.05
N GLN A 32 -13.00 -7.80 -12.55
CA GLN A 32 -12.40 -9.09 -12.92
C GLN A 32 -12.23 -10.01 -11.70
N ILE A 33 -11.72 -9.49 -10.57
CA ILE A 33 -11.58 -10.31 -9.33
C ILE A 33 -12.93 -10.65 -8.69
N GLN A 34 -13.97 -9.83 -8.85
CA GLN A 34 -15.33 -10.20 -8.42
C GLN A 34 -15.91 -11.36 -9.25
N SER A 35 -15.61 -11.40 -10.54
CA SER A 35 -16.08 -12.47 -11.43
C SER A 35 -15.36 -13.82 -11.25
N ASN A 36 -14.21 -13.83 -10.58
CA ASN A 36 -13.36 -15.03 -10.42
C ASN A 36 -13.10 -15.34 -8.92
N PRO A 37 -13.70 -16.42 -8.37
CA PRO A 37 -13.52 -16.82 -6.98
C PRO A 37 -12.06 -17.06 -6.58
N ALA A 38 -11.24 -17.61 -7.49
CA ALA A 38 -9.83 -17.88 -7.21
C ALA A 38 -9.01 -16.58 -7.12
N GLY A 39 -9.37 -15.57 -7.91
CA GLY A 39 -8.75 -14.25 -7.83
C GLY A 39 -9.16 -13.49 -6.58
N HIS A 40 -10.42 -13.62 -6.17
CA HIS A 40 -10.88 -13.06 -4.91
C HIS A 40 -10.14 -13.64 -3.70
N GLN A 41 -9.91 -14.96 -3.67
CA GLN A 41 -9.12 -15.58 -2.60
C GLN A 41 -7.67 -15.09 -2.57
N ALA A 42 -7.02 -14.95 -3.74
CA ALA A 42 -5.66 -14.42 -3.82
C ALA A 42 -5.58 -12.96 -3.33
N PHE A 43 -6.56 -12.14 -3.70
CA PHE A 43 -6.68 -10.76 -3.25
C PHE A 43 -6.83 -10.66 -1.73
N LEU A 44 -7.73 -11.43 -1.13
CA LEU A 44 -7.93 -11.46 0.32
C LEU A 44 -6.68 -11.93 1.07
N LYS A 45 -5.98 -12.94 0.52
CA LYS A 45 -4.72 -13.42 1.10
C LYS A 45 -3.68 -12.30 1.14
N GLU A 46 -3.44 -11.62 0.02
CA GLU A 46 -2.49 -10.51 -0.05
C GLU A 46 -2.88 -9.37 0.91
N LYS A 47 -4.16 -9.01 0.95
CA LYS A 47 -4.70 -8.01 1.88
C LYS A 47 -4.35 -8.36 3.33
N SER A 48 -4.65 -9.58 3.74
CA SER A 48 -4.40 -10.05 5.12
C SER A 48 -2.92 -10.03 5.49
N ILE A 49 -2.03 -10.35 4.54
CA ILE A 49 -0.57 -10.30 4.75
C ILE A 49 -0.13 -8.86 4.94
N ARG A 50 -0.56 -7.94 4.07
CA ARG A 50 -0.23 -6.52 4.17
C ARG A 50 -0.77 -5.88 5.45
N GLU A 51 -1.97 -6.26 5.89
CA GLU A 51 -2.53 -5.83 7.18
C GLU A 51 -1.69 -6.30 8.36
N LYS A 52 -1.34 -7.60 8.41
CA LYS A 52 -0.44 -8.13 9.45
C LYS A 52 0.92 -7.44 9.46
N ILE A 53 1.49 -7.16 8.29
CA ILE A 53 2.75 -6.41 8.18
C ILE A 53 2.56 -4.99 8.75
N LYS A 54 1.47 -4.31 8.41
CA LYS A 54 1.15 -2.96 8.92
C LYS A 54 0.93 -2.92 10.43
N GLU A 55 0.33 -3.96 11.01
CA GLU A 55 0.12 -4.09 12.46
C GLU A 55 1.43 -4.32 13.22
N ASN A 56 2.34 -5.12 12.66
CA ASN A 56 3.64 -5.43 13.26
C ASN A 56 4.73 -4.40 12.94
N LEU A 57 4.49 -3.51 11.98
CA LEU A 57 5.34 -2.36 11.72
C LEU A 57 5.23 -1.40 12.90
N TYR A 58 6.30 -1.32 13.70
CA TYR A 58 6.46 -0.26 14.67
C TYR A 58 6.32 1.09 13.95
N LYS A 59 5.19 1.76 14.16
CA LYS A 59 5.03 3.16 13.78
C LYS A 59 5.76 3.95 14.86
N PRO A 60 6.89 4.60 14.54
CA PRO A 60 7.46 5.53 15.49
C PRO A 60 6.38 6.56 15.77
N THR A 61 5.89 6.60 17.01
CA THR A 61 5.10 7.73 17.48
C THR A 61 5.96 8.94 17.18
N ARG A 62 5.54 9.79 16.23
CA ARG A 62 6.32 10.96 15.84
C ARG A 62 6.60 11.72 17.13
N SER A 63 7.83 11.66 17.60
CA SER A 63 8.22 12.41 18.78
C SER A 63 8.13 13.86 18.36
N ASN A 64 7.12 14.57 18.89
CA ASN A 64 6.94 16.00 18.63
C ASN A 64 8.19 16.79 18.99
N ILE A 65 9.10 16.22 19.81
CA ILE A 65 10.41 16.76 20.14
C ILE A 65 11.20 17.16 18.89
N LEU A 66 11.26 16.30 17.85
CA LEU A 66 12.01 16.64 16.63
C LEU A 66 11.33 17.76 15.84
N ALA A 67 10.00 17.74 15.76
CA ALA A 67 9.23 18.79 15.10
C ALA A 67 9.37 20.14 15.83
N ASP A 68 9.36 20.13 17.16
CA ASP A 68 9.50 21.32 17.99
C ASP A 68 10.94 21.84 17.99
N GLN A 69 11.95 20.96 18.00
CA GLN A 69 13.35 21.33 17.78
C GLN A 69 13.58 21.99 16.41
N ILE A 70 12.94 21.49 15.35
CA ILE A 70 13.01 22.09 14.02
C ILE A 70 12.37 23.49 14.03
N LYS A 71 11.17 23.62 14.61
CA LYS A 71 10.49 24.93 14.74
C LYS A 71 11.33 25.92 15.54
N ASP A 72 11.90 25.51 16.66
CA ASP A 72 12.75 26.34 17.51
C ASP A 72 14.01 26.78 16.76
N ARG A 73 14.61 25.89 15.96
CA ARG A 73 15.78 26.23 15.14
C ARG A 73 15.44 27.25 14.05
N ILE A 74 14.30 27.09 13.37
CA ILE A 74 13.81 28.04 12.37
C ILE A 74 13.49 29.39 13.01
N LYS A 75 12.88 29.40 14.21
CA LYS A 75 12.59 30.62 14.97
C LYS A 75 13.86 31.33 15.46
N LYS A 76 14.90 30.56 15.83
CA LYS A 76 16.18 31.09 16.31
C LYS A 76 17.07 31.63 15.20
N TYR A 77 16.93 31.14 13.97
CA TYR A 77 17.67 31.61 12.80
C TYR A 77 16.73 31.96 11.63
N PRO A 78 15.92 33.02 11.75
CA PRO A 78 15.11 33.47 10.63
C PRO A 78 16.01 34.21 9.62
N GLY A 79 16.36 33.54 8.52
CA GLY A 79 16.96 34.17 7.34
C GLY A 79 18.44 34.52 7.42
N GLN A 80 19.30 33.52 7.70
CA GLN A 80 20.64 33.55 7.08
C GLN A 80 20.54 33.18 5.60
#